data_AF-A0A9D1QWS9-F1
#
_entry.id   AF-A0A9D1QWS9-F1
#
_cell.length_a   1.000
_cell.length_b   1.000
_cell.length_c   1.000
_cell.angle_alpha   90.00
_cell.angle_beta   90.00
_cell.angle_gamma   90.00
#
_symmetry.space_group_name_H-M   'P 1'
#
loop_
_entity.id
_entity.type
_entity.pdbx_description
1 polymer ?
#
loop_
_entity_poly.entity_id
_entity_poly.type
_entity_poly.pdbx_seq_one_letter_code
_entity_poly.pdbx_strand_id
1 'polypeptide(L)'
;MSERHDKANRLLSAMEGIRDEYICEAAAPAESAGAGRPPKRNRWIRWSALAACLCAAALGGAALYRSASSPRWPVKEIPASQSSGENAAPLPRWEERGISEQYSSLPYGGEEYGGTAARLEEGQTDGLLGSAVLSGQDYYTDEIHTAQGGVYRIRGIATACAVAVRFEGDEEGEMEGTEDGGYYVYRNSAYRPETLGQLIHDLNLRETLSFGPAWYNAEKADGSWAQIAFPDLPDEEVWERLLSDPALPNVWSDQTPLINAMSISVNFPLLGYENISLGVTADGYLTTNILDTGKAFCIGEEAARSFIDYVLENFQGYEIVYTEPEGSTVPEGASGETAAAASVSAQRDPA
;
A
#
# COMPACT_ATOMS: atom_id res chain seq x y z
N MET A 1 34.70 -24.88 3.60
CA MET A 1 33.44 -25.32 4.27
C MET A 1 33.06 -24.44 5.47
N SER A 2 33.59 -23.21 5.62
CA SER A 2 33.30 -22.35 6.79
C SER A 2 32.48 -21.08 6.47
N GLU A 3 32.27 -20.72 5.20
CA GLU A 3 31.59 -19.46 4.83
C GLU A 3 30.09 -19.61 4.50
N ARG A 4 29.58 -20.82 4.30
CA ARG A 4 28.14 -21.03 4.03
C ARG A 4 27.27 -21.03 5.29
N HIS A 5 27.86 -21.28 6.47
CA HIS A 5 27.16 -21.17 7.75
C HIS A 5 27.07 -19.71 8.24
N ASP A 6 27.93 -18.82 7.72
CA ASP A 6 28.04 -17.44 8.20
C ASP A 6 27.03 -16.49 7.53
N LYS A 7 26.57 -16.80 6.31
CA LYS A 7 25.56 -16.00 5.58
C LYS A 7 24.12 -16.29 6.00
N ALA A 8 23.80 -17.53 6.39
CA ALA A 8 22.49 -17.85 6.96
C ALA A 8 22.31 -17.19 8.35
N ASN A 9 23.39 -17.09 9.12
CA ASN A 9 23.39 -16.40 10.42
C ASN A 9 23.33 -14.87 10.30
N ARG A 10 23.76 -14.27 9.18
CA ARG A 10 23.65 -12.80 9.00
C ARG A 10 22.22 -12.33 8.72
N LEU A 11 21.39 -13.17 8.09
CA LEU A 11 19.97 -12.87 7.92
C LEU A 11 19.21 -12.98 9.26
N LEU A 12 19.58 -13.94 10.11
CA LEU A 12 19.09 -14.04 11.49
C LEU A 12 19.62 -12.92 12.41
N SER A 13 20.87 -12.49 12.24
CA SER A 13 21.49 -11.45 13.09
C SER A 13 21.03 -10.02 12.73
N ALA A 14 20.57 -9.78 11.50
CA ALA A 14 19.88 -8.55 11.13
C ALA A 14 18.42 -8.49 11.66
N MET A 15 17.89 -9.62 12.15
CA MET A 15 16.57 -9.73 12.77
C MET A 15 16.63 -9.60 14.31
N GLU A 16 17.80 -9.73 14.94
CA GLU A 16 17.99 -9.57 16.40
C GLU A 16 17.93 -8.11 16.89
N GLY A 17 17.70 -7.15 15.99
CA GLY A 17 17.56 -5.72 16.31
C GLY A 17 16.11 -5.24 16.52
N ILE A 18 15.12 -6.11 16.37
CA ILE A 18 13.72 -5.79 16.67
C ILE A 18 13.54 -6.01 18.17
N ARG A 19 13.15 -4.95 18.89
CA ARG A 19 12.86 -5.08 20.33
C ARG A 19 11.70 -6.07 20.48
N ASP A 20 11.85 -7.01 21.42
CA ASP A 20 10.87 -8.05 21.76
C ASP A 20 9.44 -7.51 22.01
N GLU A 21 9.29 -6.21 22.27
CA GLU A 21 8.01 -5.51 22.46
C GLU A 21 7.16 -5.36 21.19
N TYR A 22 7.66 -5.74 20.00
CA TYR A 22 6.94 -5.63 18.70
C TYR A 22 6.74 -6.96 17.95
N ILE A 23 7.11 -8.08 18.55
CA ILE A 23 6.73 -9.41 18.05
C ILE A 23 5.24 -9.58 18.35
N CYS A 24 4.42 -9.93 17.35
CA CYS A 24 3.00 -10.21 17.59
C CYS A 24 2.87 -11.39 18.58
N GLU A 25 2.68 -11.10 19.86
CA GLU A 25 2.51 -12.09 20.92
C GLU A 25 1.14 -12.75 20.71
N ALA A 26 1.16 -13.99 20.21
CA ALA A 26 -0.05 -14.79 20.02
C ALA A 26 -0.74 -14.98 21.37
N ALA A 27 -2.01 -14.58 21.45
CA ALA A 27 -2.88 -14.78 22.60
C ALA A 27 -2.92 -16.27 22.99
N ALA A 28 -2.24 -16.63 24.08
CA ALA A 28 -2.38 -17.93 24.70
C ALA A 28 -3.65 -17.98 25.56
N PRO A 29 -4.54 -18.98 25.40
CA PRO A 29 -5.57 -19.23 26.40
C PRO A 29 -4.96 -19.88 27.64
N ALA A 30 -5.33 -19.35 28.80
CA ALA A 30 -4.93 -19.82 30.11
C ALA A 30 -5.62 -21.15 30.51
N GLU A 31 -4.83 -21.97 31.19
CA GLU A 31 -5.18 -23.05 32.15
C GLU A 31 -5.71 -24.41 31.65
N SER A 32 -4.94 -25.47 31.93
CA SER A 32 -5.30 -26.33 33.07
C SER A 32 -4.11 -27.14 33.60
N ALA A 33 -3.99 -27.15 34.92
CA ALA A 33 -3.06 -27.96 35.69
C ALA A 33 -3.48 -29.44 35.73
N GLY A 34 -2.50 -30.36 35.71
CA GLY A 34 -2.75 -31.79 35.89
C GLY A 34 -1.50 -32.67 36.01
N ALA A 35 -1.03 -32.83 37.25
CA ALA A 35 -0.26 -33.92 37.87
C ALA A 35 0.45 -35.00 36.99
N GLY A 36 1.72 -35.26 37.31
CA GLY A 36 2.61 -36.13 36.55
C GLY A 36 2.61 -37.64 36.84
N ARG A 37 3.34 -38.36 35.97
CA ARG A 37 4.07 -39.63 36.25
C ARG A 37 5.04 -39.95 35.08
N PRO A 38 6.26 -40.51 35.32
CA PRO A 38 7.30 -40.66 34.29
C PRO A 38 7.40 -42.13 33.76
N PRO A 39 8.38 -42.49 32.90
CA PRO A 39 8.18 -42.93 31.52
C PRO A 39 8.18 -44.46 31.33
N LYS A 40 7.51 -44.97 30.29
CA LYS A 40 7.66 -46.38 29.84
C LYS A 40 8.52 -46.47 28.59
N ARG A 41 9.63 -47.20 28.75
CA ARG A 41 10.64 -47.58 27.76
C ARG A 41 10.26 -48.91 27.10
N ASN A 42 10.23 -48.98 25.77
CA ASN A 42 10.84 -50.05 24.97
C ASN A 42 10.55 -49.86 23.46
N ARG A 43 11.62 -49.63 22.69
CA ARG A 43 12.28 -50.59 21.78
C ARG A 43 11.46 -50.86 20.52
N TRP A 44 11.92 -50.28 19.39
CA TRP A 44 12.24 -51.00 18.15
C TRP A 44 12.93 -50.04 17.16
N ILE A 45 14.24 -49.87 17.34
CA ILE A 45 15.17 -49.49 16.27
C ILE A 45 15.86 -50.80 15.89
N ARG A 46 15.53 -51.39 14.73
CA ARG A 46 16.39 -52.29 13.94
C ARG A 46 15.75 -52.55 12.57
N TRP A 47 15.93 -51.66 11.59
CA TRP A 47 16.04 -51.99 10.16
C TRP A 47 16.79 -50.85 9.45
N SER A 48 18.09 -50.78 9.75
CA SER A 48 19.08 -50.05 8.97
C SER A 48 19.48 -50.89 7.74
N ALA A 49 19.65 -50.21 6.61
CA ALA A 49 20.27 -50.67 5.35
C ALA A 49 19.40 -51.43 4.35
N LEU A 50 18.67 -50.69 3.49
CA LEU A 50 18.57 -50.98 2.04
C LEU A 50 17.97 -49.79 1.25
N ALA A 51 18.73 -48.71 1.03
CA ALA A 51 18.36 -47.68 0.03
C ALA A 51 19.57 -46.83 -0.43
N ALA A 52 20.78 -47.38 -0.44
CA ALA A 52 22.01 -46.65 -0.74
C ALA A 52 22.43 -46.67 -2.24
N CYS A 53 21.60 -47.18 -3.16
CA CYS A 53 22.00 -47.29 -4.58
C CYS A 53 20.96 -46.77 -5.59
N LEU A 54 20.23 -45.70 -5.26
CA LEU A 54 19.46 -44.91 -6.24
C LEU A 54 19.71 -43.40 -6.18
N CYS A 55 20.56 -42.91 -5.27
CA CYS A 55 20.88 -41.48 -5.16
C CYS A 55 22.12 -41.03 -5.93
N ALA A 56 22.92 -41.93 -6.50
CA ALA A 56 24.19 -41.54 -7.16
C ALA A 56 24.08 -41.28 -8.67
N ALA A 57 22.94 -41.57 -9.32
CA ALA A 57 22.74 -41.31 -10.76
C ALA A 57 21.66 -40.23 -11.06
N ALA A 58 20.87 -39.80 -10.07
CA ALA A 58 19.97 -38.65 -10.20
C ALA A 58 20.63 -37.31 -9.84
N LEU A 59 21.74 -37.33 -9.09
CA LEU A 59 22.49 -36.13 -8.69
C LEU A 59 23.51 -35.66 -9.74
N GLY A 60 23.77 -36.45 -10.79
CA GLY A 60 24.61 -36.05 -11.92
C GLY A 60 23.85 -35.37 -13.07
N GLY A 61 22.52 -35.55 -13.14
CA GLY A 61 21.67 -34.98 -14.20
C GLY A 61 20.98 -33.66 -13.82
N ALA A 62 20.72 -33.43 -12.53
CA ALA A 62 20.11 -32.18 -12.05
C ALA A 62 21.14 -31.05 -11.82
N ALA A 63 22.43 -31.38 -11.73
CA ALA A 63 23.50 -30.41 -11.47
C ALA A 63 23.98 -29.66 -12.73
N LEU A 64 23.49 -30.01 -13.93
CA LEU A 64 23.81 -29.32 -15.17
C LEU A 64 22.69 -28.42 -15.71
N TYR A 65 21.58 -28.24 -14.97
CA TYR A 65 20.50 -27.32 -15.37
C TYR A 65 20.35 -26.07 -14.48
N ARG A 66 21.26 -25.85 -13.53
CA ARG A 66 21.32 -24.59 -12.73
C ARG A 66 22.66 -23.86 -12.89
N SER A 67 23.16 -23.84 -14.11
CA SER A 67 24.23 -22.93 -14.50
C SER A 67 23.98 -22.40 -15.91
N ALA A 68 22.94 -21.57 -16.02
CA ALA A 68 22.89 -20.48 -16.98
C ALA A 68 22.23 -19.32 -16.24
N SER A 69 23.03 -18.27 -16.02
CA SER A 69 22.65 -16.97 -15.49
C SER A 69 21.62 -16.30 -16.39
N SER A 70 20.36 -16.68 -16.22
CA SER A 70 19.20 -15.91 -16.69
C SER A 70 18.66 -15.11 -15.51
N PRO A 71 18.33 -13.83 -15.67
CA PRO A 71 17.62 -13.10 -14.61
C PRO A 71 16.33 -13.85 -14.27
N ARG A 72 16.05 -14.01 -12.96
CA ARG A 72 14.87 -14.75 -12.47
C ARG A 72 13.56 -14.20 -13.04
N TRP A 73 13.56 -12.93 -13.48
CA TRP A 73 12.42 -12.26 -14.08
C TRP A 73 12.80 -11.68 -15.45
N PRO A 74 11.93 -11.80 -16.47
CA PRO A 74 12.07 -11.07 -17.72
C PRO A 74 12.01 -9.56 -17.47
N VAL A 75 12.78 -8.79 -18.24
CA VAL A 75 12.77 -7.33 -18.18
C VAL A 75 11.62 -6.79 -19.03
N LYS A 76 10.87 -5.84 -18.49
CA LYS A 76 9.89 -5.03 -19.20
C LYS A 76 10.34 -3.57 -19.15
N GLU A 77 10.72 -3.06 -20.31
CA GLU A 77 11.10 -1.66 -20.47
C GLU A 77 9.84 -0.79 -20.52
N ILE A 78 9.82 0.27 -19.72
CA ILE A 78 8.78 1.28 -19.71
C ILE A 78 9.44 2.60 -20.12
N PRO A 79 8.98 3.26 -21.20
CA PRO A 79 9.48 4.59 -21.52
C PRO A 79 9.25 5.49 -20.32
N ALA A 80 10.30 6.11 -19.82
CA ALA A 80 10.18 7.15 -18.81
C ALA A 80 9.27 8.23 -19.38
N SER A 81 8.12 8.46 -18.75
CA SER A 81 7.37 9.69 -19.00
C SER A 81 8.28 10.85 -18.66
N GLN A 82 8.32 11.91 -19.48
CA GLN A 82 9.02 13.14 -19.15
C GLN A 82 8.35 13.82 -17.94
N SER A 83 8.59 13.30 -16.74
CA SER A 83 8.47 14.02 -15.50
C SER A 83 9.89 14.39 -15.14
N SER A 84 10.33 15.55 -15.63
CA SER A 84 11.61 16.11 -15.25
C SER A 84 11.54 16.46 -13.77
N GLY A 85 12.19 15.64 -12.94
CA GLY A 85 12.36 15.86 -11.49
C GLY A 85 13.22 17.08 -11.13
N GLU A 86 13.37 18.05 -12.03
CA GLU A 86 14.23 19.22 -11.84
C GLU A 86 13.44 20.53 -11.67
N ASN A 87 12.12 20.54 -11.90
CA ASN A 87 11.28 21.70 -11.58
C ASN A 87 10.00 21.24 -10.89
N ALA A 88 9.77 21.72 -9.66
CA ALA A 88 8.45 21.65 -9.06
C ALA A 88 7.46 22.34 -10.03
N ALA A 89 6.42 21.62 -10.46
CA ALA A 89 5.38 22.21 -11.28
C ALA A 89 4.84 23.45 -10.55
N PRO A 90 4.67 24.61 -11.23
CA PRO A 90 4.08 25.77 -10.59
C PRO A 90 2.70 25.40 -10.06
N LEU A 91 2.39 25.82 -8.83
CA LEU A 91 1.05 25.63 -8.28
C LEU A 91 0.03 26.33 -9.19
N PRO A 92 -1.11 25.70 -9.51
CA PRO A 92 -2.16 26.38 -10.27
C PRO A 92 -2.65 27.59 -9.47
N ARG A 93 -2.89 28.69 -10.18
CA ARG A 93 -3.50 29.90 -9.60
C ARG A 93 -4.93 29.60 -9.15
N TRP A 94 -5.47 30.45 -8.28
CA TRP A 94 -6.84 30.30 -7.78
C TRP A 94 -7.86 30.07 -8.91
N GLU A 95 -7.88 30.95 -9.91
CA GLU A 95 -8.82 30.89 -11.05
C GLU A 95 -8.59 29.72 -12.02
N GLU A 96 -7.48 29.00 -11.88
CA GLU A 96 -7.14 27.84 -12.71
C GLU A 96 -7.57 26.51 -12.07
N ARG A 97 -8.04 26.55 -10.81
CA ARG A 97 -8.45 25.37 -10.04
C ARG A 97 -9.93 25.06 -10.22
N GLY A 98 -10.27 23.78 -10.16
CA GLY A 98 -11.67 23.37 -10.05
C GLY A 98 -12.29 23.82 -8.73
N ILE A 99 -13.62 23.98 -8.69
CA ILE A 99 -14.34 24.49 -7.51
C ILE A 99 -14.05 23.73 -6.21
N SER A 100 -13.95 22.39 -6.25
CA SER A 100 -13.63 21.59 -5.06
C SER A 100 -12.17 21.71 -4.62
N GLU A 101 -11.27 22.10 -5.52
CA GLU A 101 -9.85 22.37 -5.22
C GLU A 101 -9.67 23.79 -4.68
N GLN A 102 -10.45 24.75 -5.19
CA GLN A 102 -10.57 26.10 -4.65
C GLN A 102 -11.07 26.04 -3.20
N TYR A 103 -12.17 25.33 -2.95
CA TYR A 103 -12.79 25.21 -1.62
C TYR A 103 -12.50 23.84 -0.99
N SER A 104 -11.22 23.53 -0.81
CA SER A 104 -10.75 22.18 -0.42
C SER A 104 -10.91 21.82 1.06
N SER A 105 -11.36 22.72 1.93
CA SER A 105 -11.59 22.46 3.35
C SER A 105 -13.08 22.52 3.68
N LEU A 106 -13.58 21.45 4.33
CA LEU A 106 -14.95 21.31 4.77
C LEU A 106 -14.98 20.91 6.26
N PRO A 107 -15.20 21.88 7.17
CA PRO A 107 -15.53 21.58 8.55
C PRO A 107 -17.00 21.17 8.65
N TYR A 108 -17.29 19.91 9.00
CA TYR A 108 -18.67 19.43 9.13
C TYR A 108 -18.82 18.34 10.19
N GLY A 109 -19.83 18.47 11.06
CA GLY A 109 -20.14 17.44 12.05
C GLY A 109 -19.06 17.22 13.13
N GLY A 110 -18.16 18.19 13.35
CA GLY A 110 -17.02 18.06 14.26
C GLY A 110 -15.77 17.43 13.63
N GLU A 111 -15.84 17.07 12.35
CA GLU A 111 -14.76 16.52 11.55
C GLU A 111 -14.30 17.54 10.49
N GLU A 112 -13.11 17.31 9.93
CA GLU A 112 -12.55 18.07 8.82
C GLU A 112 -12.39 17.17 7.60
N TYR A 113 -12.96 17.56 6.46
CA TYR A 113 -12.86 16.82 5.21
C TYR A 113 -12.06 17.61 4.17
N GLY A 114 -11.20 16.91 3.45
CA GLY A 114 -10.44 17.45 2.32
C GLY A 114 -11.14 17.20 0.99
N GLY A 115 -11.30 18.25 0.20
CA GLY A 115 -11.88 18.22 -1.15
C GLY A 115 -10.97 17.49 -2.14
N THR A 116 -11.60 16.83 -3.11
CA THR A 116 -10.92 16.15 -4.20
C THR A 116 -11.49 16.59 -5.55
N ALA A 117 -10.77 16.34 -6.63
CA ALA A 117 -11.30 16.53 -7.99
C ALA A 117 -12.35 15.47 -8.39
N ALA A 118 -12.57 14.44 -7.57
CA ALA A 118 -13.48 13.35 -7.90
C ALA A 118 -14.94 13.80 -7.83
N ARG A 119 -15.69 13.42 -8.88
CA ARG A 119 -17.12 13.69 -9.02
C ARG A 119 -17.90 12.39 -8.89
N LEU A 120 -19.09 12.50 -8.31
CA LEU A 120 -20.05 11.41 -8.21
C LEU A 120 -21.10 11.52 -9.32
N GLU A 121 -21.46 10.36 -9.86
CA GLU A 121 -22.55 10.20 -10.81
C GLU A 121 -23.92 10.26 -10.12
N GLU A 122 -24.97 10.44 -10.92
CA GLU A 122 -26.34 10.41 -10.43
C GLU A 122 -26.65 9.07 -9.73
N GLY A 123 -27.29 9.12 -8.56
CA GLY A 123 -27.64 7.94 -7.77
C GLY A 123 -26.54 7.42 -6.84
N GLN A 124 -25.32 7.93 -6.91
CA GLN A 124 -24.23 7.60 -5.98
C GLN A 124 -24.34 8.35 -4.64
N THR A 125 -25.25 9.31 -4.52
CA THR A 125 -25.58 9.99 -3.26
C THR A 125 -26.84 9.42 -2.60
N ASP A 126 -26.95 9.60 -1.28
CA ASP A 126 -28.06 9.09 -0.46
C ASP A 126 -28.59 10.16 0.51
N GLY A 127 -29.13 11.24 -0.05
CA GLY A 127 -29.83 12.27 0.71
C GLY A 127 -28.94 13.37 1.31
N LEU A 128 -29.57 14.51 1.58
CA LEU A 128 -28.97 15.71 2.15
C LEU A 128 -28.77 15.54 3.67
N LEU A 129 -27.56 15.81 4.14
CA LEU A 129 -27.19 15.86 5.56
C LEU A 129 -27.38 17.26 6.15
N GLY A 130 -27.07 18.31 5.37
CA GLY A 130 -27.22 19.71 5.77
C GLY A 130 -26.46 20.64 4.84
N SER A 131 -26.19 21.86 5.29
CA SER A 131 -25.33 22.82 4.60
C SER A 131 -24.11 23.18 5.44
N ALA A 132 -23.04 23.59 4.77
CA ALA A 132 -21.78 23.99 5.38
C ALA A 132 -21.12 25.13 4.60
N VAL A 133 -20.28 25.89 5.31
CA VAL A 133 -19.37 26.85 4.71
C VAL A 133 -18.04 26.16 4.48
N LEU A 134 -17.64 26.05 3.22
CA LEU A 134 -16.34 25.54 2.80
C LEU A 134 -15.35 26.69 2.69
N SER A 135 -14.06 26.38 2.80
CA SER A 135 -13.00 27.36 2.65
C SER A 135 -11.83 26.83 1.83
N GLY A 136 -11.02 27.74 1.34
CA GLY A 136 -9.71 27.43 0.80
C GLY A 136 -8.84 28.67 0.68
N GLN A 137 -7.53 28.43 0.56
CA GLN A 137 -6.51 29.47 0.59
C GLN A 137 -5.92 29.67 -0.81
N ASP A 138 -5.90 30.92 -1.26
CA ASP A 138 -5.08 31.33 -2.39
C ASP A 138 -3.63 31.54 -1.92
N TYR A 139 -2.75 30.62 -2.29
CA TYR A 139 -1.33 30.66 -1.90
C TYR A 139 -0.55 31.83 -2.51
N TYR A 140 -1.08 32.53 -3.51
CA TYR A 140 -0.42 33.68 -4.13
C TYR A 140 -0.76 35.01 -3.44
N THR A 141 -1.98 35.13 -2.92
CA THR A 141 -2.47 36.34 -2.24
C THR A 141 -2.57 36.19 -0.73
N ASP A 142 -2.48 34.96 -0.21
CA ASP A 142 -2.74 34.59 1.19
C ASP A 142 -4.18 34.86 1.65
N GLU A 143 -5.11 35.04 0.69
CA GLU A 143 -6.53 35.24 0.95
C GLU A 143 -7.24 33.91 1.22
N ILE A 144 -8.17 33.92 2.19
CA ILE A 144 -9.07 32.80 2.46
C ILE A 144 -10.43 33.12 1.83
N HIS A 145 -10.81 32.30 0.85
CA HIS A 145 -12.13 32.39 0.21
C HIS A 145 -13.09 31.38 0.84
N THR A 146 -14.39 31.66 0.76
CA THR A 146 -15.43 30.79 1.29
C THR A 146 -16.58 30.58 0.31
N ALA A 147 -17.16 29.39 0.29
CA ALA A 147 -18.35 29.06 -0.48
C ALA A 147 -19.38 28.32 0.38
N GLN A 148 -20.66 28.43 0.01
CA GLN A 148 -21.73 27.62 0.61
C GLN A 148 -21.92 26.33 -0.20
N GLY A 149 -22.16 25.24 0.50
CA GLY A 149 -22.45 23.95 -0.13
C GLY A 149 -23.42 23.12 0.69
N GLY A 150 -24.26 22.35 -0.02
CA GLY A 150 -25.03 21.26 0.56
C GLY A 150 -24.15 20.03 0.73
N VAL A 151 -24.19 19.41 1.91
CA VAL A 151 -23.45 18.19 2.26
C VAL A 151 -24.40 17.00 2.17
N TYR A 152 -23.99 15.95 1.47
CA TYR A 152 -24.78 14.77 1.14
C TYR A 152 -24.06 13.50 1.55
N ARG A 153 -24.83 12.43 1.81
CA ARG A 153 -24.27 11.09 2.00
C ARG A 153 -23.80 10.52 0.67
N ILE A 154 -22.71 9.76 0.71
CA ILE A 154 -22.31 8.88 -0.40
C ILE A 154 -22.91 7.50 -0.11
N ARG A 155 -23.57 6.91 -1.11
CA ARG A 155 -24.21 5.60 -0.99
C ARG A 155 -23.17 4.53 -0.64
N GLY A 156 -23.42 3.80 0.43
CA GLY A 156 -22.54 2.72 0.88
C GLY A 156 -21.29 3.19 1.63
N ILE A 157 -21.06 4.49 1.78
CA ILE A 157 -19.91 5.02 2.53
C ILE A 157 -20.38 5.66 3.83
N ALA A 158 -19.71 5.34 4.93
CA ALA A 158 -19.93 5.98 6.22
C ALA A 158 -19.51 7.46 6.14
N THR A 159 -20.33 8.33 6.73
CA THR A 159 -20.05 9.78 6.74
C THR A 159 -18.76 10.10 7.48
N ALA A 160 -18.35 9.28 8.44
CA ALA A 160 -17.05 9.43 9.12
C ALA A 160 -15.85 9.25 8.17
N CYS A 161 -16.04 8.62 7.01
CA CYS A 161 -14.99 8.40 6.01
C CYS A 161 -15.01 9.43 4.89
N ALA A 162 -16.18 9.71 4.31
CA ALA A 162 -16.33 10.66 3.22
C ALA A 162 -17.77 11.16 3.08
N VAL A 163 -17.90 12.35 2.52
CA VAL A 163 -19.17 13.00 2.17
C VAL A 163 -19.11 13.60 0.77
N ALA A 164 -20.27 13.90 0.21
CA ALA A 164 -20.37 14.61 -1.05
C ALA A 164 -20.80 16.06 -0.82
N VAL A 165 -20.28 16.99 -1.62
CA VAL A 165 -20.66 18.39 -1.58
C VAL A 165 -21.19 18.82 -2.93
N ARG A 166 -22.32 19.54 -2.92
CA ARG A 166 -22.82 20.29 -4.06
C ARG A 166 -22.82 21.76 -3.71
N PHE A 167 -22.14 22.58 -4.49
CA PHE A 167 -22.01 24.01 -4.24
C PHE A 167 -23.31 24.75 -4.58
N GLU A 168 -23.60 25.82 -3.84
CA GLU A 168 -24.72 26.72 -4.19
C GLU A 168 -24.42 27.44 -5.51
N GLY A 169 -25.41 27.51 -6.42
CA GLY A 169 -25.21 28.10 -7.75
C GLY A 169 -24.54 27.16 -8.76
N ASP A 170 -24.22 25.93 -8.38
CA ASP A 170 -23.75 24.86 -9.26
C ASP A 170 -24.95 24.10 -9.89
N GLU A 171 -26.00 24.83 -10.28
CA GLU A 171 -27.06 24.34 -11.14
C GLU A 171 -26.65 24.63 -12.59
N GLU A 172 -26.72 23.61 -13.46
CA GLU A 172 -26.39 23.62 -14.91
C GLU A 172 -25.95 24.98 -15.48
N GLY A 173 -24.66 25.31 -15.38
CA GLY A 173 -24.03 26.41 -16.11
C GLY A 173 -24.16 27.81 -15.50
N GLU A 174 -24.56 27.98 -14.24
CA GLU A 174 -24.58 29.30 -13.59
C GLU A 174 -23.23 29.74 -13.00
N MET A 175 -22.31 28.82 -12.71
CA MET A 175 -20.97 29.15 -12.19
C MET A 175 -19.88 29.05 -13.29
N GLU A 176 -19.05 30.07 -13.39
CA GLU A 176 -17.95 30.13 -14.35
C GLU A 176 -16.89 29.06 -14.00
N GLY A 177 -16.64 28.10 -14.89
CA GLY A 177 -15.69 26.99 -14.67
C GLY A 177 -16.31 25.63 -14.30
N THR A 178 -17.64 25.54 -14.17
CA THR A 178 -18.37 24.27 -13.96
C THR A 178 -19.18 23.93 -15.20
N GLU A 179 -18.62 23.10 -16.10
CA GLU A 179 -19.34 22.68 -17.31
C GLU A 179 -20.54 21.78 -17.02
N ASP A 180 -20.58 21.15 -15.84
CA ASP A 180 -21.71 20.38 -15.33
C ASP A 180 -21.76 20.52 -13.82
N GLY A 181 -22.92 20.91 -13.29
CA GLY A 181 -23.19 20.94 -11.85
C GLY A 181 -23.07 19.54 -11.25
N GLY A 182 -22.46 19.41 -10.06
CA GLY A 182 -22.03 18.10 -9.59
C GLY A 182 -21.92 17.90 -8.09
N TYR A 183 -21.76 16.64 -7.71
CA TYR A 183 -21.42 16.23 -6.36
C TYR A 183 -19.93 15.91 -6.31
N TYR A 184 -19.18 16.66 -5.51
CA TYR A 184 -17.75 16.50 -5.32
C TYR A 184 -17.44 15.69 -4.06
N VAL A 185 -16.44 14.83 -4.11
CA VAL A 185 -16.06 13.99 -2.97
C VAL A 185 -15.15 14.75 -2.02
N TYR A 186 -15.49 14.70 -0.73
CA TYR A 186 -14.72 15.20 0.39
C TYR A 186 -14.38 14.06 1.34
N ARG A 187 -13.09 13.84 1.61
CA ARG A 187 -12.57 12.69 2.37
C ARG A 187 -12.12 13.12 3.76
N ASN A 188 -12.42 12.30 4.77
CA ASN A 188 -11.90 12.47 6.11
C ASN A 188 -10.58 11.70 6.26
N SER A 189 -9.45 12.39 6.13
CA SER A 189 -8.13 11.80 6.31
C SER A 189 -7.84 11.43 7.78
N ALA A 190 -8.54 12.05 8.73
CA ALA A 190 -8.41 11.75 10.16
C ALA A 190 -9.12 10.46 10.57
N TYR A 191 -9.94 9.86 9.69
CA TYR A 191 -10.64 8.61 9.99
C TYR A 191 -9.68 7.48 10.43
N ARG A 192 -9.98 6.88 11.58
CA ARG A 192 -9.26 5.73 12.14
C ARG A 192 -10.26 4.62 12.46
N PRO A 193 -10.29 3.53 11.68
CA PRO A 193 -11.10 2.37 12.04
C PRO A 193 -10.51 1.69 13.28
N GLU A 194 -11.34 1.08 14.11
CA GLU A 194 -10.90 0.24 15.23
C GLU A 194 -10.38 -1.11 14.71
N THR A 195 -10.99 -1.64 13.66
CA THR A 195 -10.68 -2.96 13.10
C THR A 195 -10.65 -2.96 11.57
N LEU A 196 -10.02 -3.98 10.98
CA LEU A 196 -10.01 -4.19 9.54
C LEU A 196 -11.43 -4.36 8.98
N GLY A 197 -12.29 -5.08 9.70
CA GLY A 197 -13.69 -5.27 9.33
C GLY A 197 -14.46 -3.95 9.29
N GLN A 198 -14.20 -3.06 10.24
CA GLN A 198 -14.80 -1.72 10.23
C GLN A 198 -14.34 -0.90 9.03
N LEU A 199 -13.04 -0.94 8.69
CA LEU A 199 -12.54 -0.27 7.48
C LEU A 199 -13.24 -0.78 6.21
N ILE A 200 -13.35 -2.11 6.06
CA ILE A 200 -13.99 -2.76 4.92
C ILE A 200 -15.47 -2.38 4.83
N HIS A 201 -16.18 -2.40 5.95
CA HIS A 201 -17.60 -2.08 6.03
C HIS A 201 -17.87 -0.60 5.76
N ASP A 202 -17.19 0.30 6.47
CA ASP A 202 -17.47 1.74 6.45
C ASP A 202 -17.15 2.39 5.11
N LEU A 203 -16.27 1.77 4.31
CA LEU A 203 -15.96 2.18 2.95
C LEU A 203 -16.56 1.27 1.86
N ASN A 204 -17.35 0.27 2.25
CA ASN A 204 -17.91 -0.73 1.35
C ASN A 204 -16.85 -1.32 0.38
N LEU A 205 -15.65 -1.59 0.89
CA LEU A 205 -14.48 -1.90 0.05
C LEU A 205 -14.68 -3.13 -0.84
N ARG A 206 -15.50 -4.09 -0.39
CA ARG A 206 -15.74 -5.35 -1.14
C ARG A 206 -16.38 -5.11 -2.50
N GLU A 207 -17.19 -4.07 -2.64
CA GLU A 207 -17.96 -3.78 -3.85
C GLU A 207 -17.33 -2.65 -4.68
N THR A 208 -16.43 -1.86 -4.10
CA THR A 208 -15.96 -0.59 -4.68
C THR A 208 -14.48 -0.56 -5.01
N LEU A 209 -13.70 -1.46 -4.42
CA LEU A 209 -12.25 -1.52 -4.57
C LEU A 209 -11.87 -2.53 -5.66
N SER A 210 -10.89 -2.17 -6.49
CA SER A 210 -10.20 -3.12 -7.37
C SER A 210 -8.69 -3.07 -7.14
N PHE A 211 -8.02 -4.17 -7.43
CA PHE A 211 -6.57 -4.26 -7.31
C PHE A 211 -5.88 -4.12 -8.66
N GLY A 212 -4.71 -3.49 -8.65
CA GLY A 212 -3.77 -3.45 -9.75
C GLY A 212 -2.58 -4.38 -9.49
N PRO A 213 -1.43 -4.12 -10.15
CA PRO A 213 -0.25 -4.96 -10.00
C PRO A 213 0.25 -5.05 -8.56
N ALA A 214 0.79 -6.22 -8.22
CA ALA A 214 1.64 -6.37 -7.04
C ALA A 214 3.09 -5.98 -7.39
N TRP A 215 3.80 -5.43 -6.42
CA TRP A 215 5.14 -4.90 -6.55
C TRP A 215 6.02 -5.48 -5.46
N TYR A 216 7.15 -6.05 -5.84
CA TYR A 216 8.12 -6.65 -4.92
C TYR A 216 9.50 -6.05 -5.15
N ASN A 217 10.18 -5.66 -4.08
CA ASN A 217 11.56 -5.20 -4.13
C ASN A 217 12.51 -6.39 -3.95
N ALA A 218 13.19 -6.78 -5.02
CA ALA A 218 14.15 -7.88 -5.00
C ALA A 218 15.58 -7.36 -4.91
N GLU A 219 16.34 -7.84 -3.93
CA GLU A 219 17.79 -7.60 -3.88
C GLU A 219 18.49 -8.50 -4.93
N LYS A 220 19.31 -7.90 -5.78
CA LYS A 220 20.12 -8.58 -6.79
C LYS A 220 21.44 -9.07 -6.17
N ALA A 221 22.12 -9.98 -6.87
CA ALA A 221 23.37 -10.55 -6.41
C ALA A 221 24.51 -9.53 -6.24
N ASP A 222 24.42 -8.38 -6.89
CA ASP A 222 25.36 -7.26 -6.79
C ASP A 222 25.00 -6.26 -5.67
N GLY A 223 23.93 -6.52 -4.91
CA GLY A 223 23.42 -5.65 -3.83
C GLY A 223 22.55 -4.49 -4.31
N SER A 224 22.29 -4.36 -5.63
CA SER A 224 21.30 -3.42 -6.14
C SER A 224 19.87 -3.95 -5.96
N TRP A 225 18.88 -3.06 -6.03
CA TRP A 225 17.47 -3.42 -5.92
C TRP A 225 16.78 -3.44 -7.29
N ALA A 226 15.87 -4.38 -7.48
CA ALA A 226 15.01 -4.50 -8.64
C ALA A 226 13.55 -4.34 -8.21
N GLN A 227 12.77 -3.59 -8.97
CA GLN A 227 11.31 -3.57 -8.80
C GLN A 227 10.68 -4.61 -9.71
N ILE A 228 9.99 -5.58 -9.12
CA ILE A 228 9.33 -6.67 -9.82
C ILE A 228 7.82 -6.44 -9.79
N ALA A 229 7.20 -6.34 -10.96
CA ALA A 229 5.75 -6.20 -11.11
C ALA A 229 5.09 -7.55 -11.39
N PHE A 230 3.98 -7.83 -10.71
CA PHE A 230 3.10 -8.97 -10.88
C PHE A 230 1.73 -8.46 -11.33
N PRO A 231 1.49 -8.33 -12.65
CA PRO A 231 0.30 -7.66 -13.18
C PRO A 231 -0.98 -8.50 -13.08
N ASP A 232 -0.85 -9.83 -13.00
CA ASP A 232 -1.97 -10.77 -13.13
C ASP A 232 -2.39 -11.38 -11.78
N LEU A 233 -2.17 -10.67 -10.67
CA LEU A 233 -2.62 -11.11 -9.33
C LEU A 233 -4.15 -10.96 -9.22
N PRO A 234 -4.92 -12.04 -8.98
CA PRO A 234 -6.37 -11.95 -8.86
C PRO A 234 -6.81 -11.26 -7.55
N ASP A 235 -7.81 -10.40 -7.65
CA ASP A 235 -8.42 -9.70 -6.51
C ASP A 235 -8.88 -10.66 -5.40
N GLU A 236 -9.42 -11.83 -5.76
CA GLU A 236 -9.89 -12.84 -4.81
C GLU A 236 -8.77 -13.33 -3.90
N GLU A 237 -7.55 -13.49 -4.41
CA GLU A 237 -6.40 -13.94 -3.62
C GLU A 237 -5.96 -12.88 -2.60
N VAL A 238 -6.06 -11.60 -2.96
CA VAL A 238 -5.80 -10.49 -2.04
C VAL A 238 -6.84 -10.49 -0.92
N TRP A 239 -8.11 -10.63 -1.30
CA TRP A 239 -9.21 -10.66 -0.36
C TRP A 239 -9.14 -11.83 0.62
N GLU A 240 -8.90 -13.04 0.13
CA GLU A 240 -8.87 -14.26 0.95
C GLU A 240 -7.65 -14.33 1.87
N ARG A 241 -6.49 -13.84 1.40
CA ARG A 241 -5.23 -14.00 2.15
C ARG A 241 -4.90 -12.83 3.06
N LEU A 242 -5.28 -11.60 2.68
CA LEU A 242 -4.89 -10.40 3.41
C LEU A 242 -6.07 -9.72 4.12
N LEU A 243 -7.27 -9.81 3.56
CA LEU A 243 -8.43 -9.04 4.03
C LEU A 243 -9.53 -9.90 4.67
N SER A 244 -9.22 -11.14 5.04
CA SER A 244 -10.20 -12.14 5.48
C SER A 244 -10.51 -12.15 6.97
N ASP A 245 -9.63 -11.59 7.81
CA ASP A 245 -9.88 -11.48 9.26
C ASP A 245 -10.38 -10.07 9.63
N PRO A 246 -11.70 -9.87 9.79
CA PRO A 246 -12.26 -8.58 10.12
C PRO A 246 -11.95 -8.13 11.56
N ALA A 247 -11.50 -9.03 12.44
CA ALA A 247 -11.29 -8.72 13.85
C ALA A 247 -9.94 -8.06 14.13
N LEU A 248 -9.05 -7.98 13.14
CA LEU A 248 -7.72 -7.42 13.31
C LEU A 248 -7.80 -5.95 13.74
N PRO A 249 -7.19 -5.57 14.89
CA PRO A 249 -7.21 -4.19 15.34
C PRO A 249 -6.32 -3.32 14.48
N ASN A 250 -6.69 -2.05 14.34
CA ASN A 250 -5.81 -1.05 13.76
C ASN A 250 -4.73 -0.65 14.78
N VAL A 251 -3.47 -0.89 14.43
CA VAL A 251 -2.30 -0.67 15.29
C VAL A 251 -1.36 0.41 14.75
N TRP A 252 -1.79 1.19 13.75
CA TRP A 252 -0.95 2.21 13.14
C TRP A 252 -0.47 3.26 14.16
N SER A 253 0.80 3.63 14.03
CA SER A 253 1.42 4.74 14.75
C SER A 253 2.37 5.47 13.82
N ASP A 254 2.30 6.81 13.81
CA ASP A 254 3.19 7.66 12.99
C ASP A 254 4.65 7.62 13.47
N GLN A 255 4.94 6.91 14.57
CA GLN A 255 6.28 6.80 15.14
C GLN A 255 7.11 5.68 14.52
N THR A 256 6.48 4.68 13.89
CA THR A 256 7.16 3.48 13.42
C THR A 256 6.99 3.33 11.91
N PRO A 257 8.06 3.50 11.11
CA PRO A 257 7.98 3.26 9.68
C PRO A 257 7.82 1.76 9.43
N LEU A 258 6.68 1.37 8.89
CA LEU A 258 6.46 0.01 8.38
C LEU A 258 6.95 -0.07 6.94
N ILE A 259 7.96 -0.93 6.71
CA ILE A 259 8.59 -1.09 5.41
C ILE A 259 7.94 -2.28 4.69
N ASN A 260 7.27 -1.98 3.59
CA ASN A 260 6.61 -3.00 2.79
C ASN A 260 7.63 -3.88 2.06
N ALA A 261 7.49 -5.19 2.22
CA ALA A 261 8.19 -6.18 1.39
C ALA A 261 7.50 -6.34 0.03
N MET A 262 6.16 -6.27 0.03
CA MET A 262 5.33 -6.28 -1.16
C MET A 262 4.28 -5.16 -1.06
N SER A 263 3.93 -4.52 -2.17
CA SER A 263 2.85 -3.54 -2.23
C SER A 263 1.90 -3.90 -3.36
N ILE A 264 0.62 -3.68 -3.19
CA ILE A 264 -0.42 -3.97 -4.16
C ILE A 264 -1.06 -2.63 -4.50
N SER A 265 -1.12 -2.31 -5.79
CA SER A 265 -1.85 -1.14 -6.27
C SER A 265 -3.34 -1.31 -5.96
N VAL A 266 -3.96 -0.27 -5.43
CA VAL A 266 -5.37 -0.22 -5.08
C VAL A 266 -6.02 0.93 -5.83
N ASN A 267 -7.16 0.67 -6.45
CA ASN A 267 -8.01 1.68 -7.07
C ASN A 267 -9.33 1.75 -6.31
N PHE A 268 -9.79 2.97 -6.04
CA PHE A 268 -11.09 3.23 -5.43
C PHE A 268 -11.72 4.44 -6.14
N PRO A 269 -12.25 4.24 -7.36
CA PRO A 269 -12.71 5.33 -8.24
C PRO A 269 -13.78 6.21 -7.61
N LEU A 270 -14.69 5.63 -6.81
CA LEU A 270 -15.75 6.37 -6.11
C LEU A 270 -15.20 7.50 -5.23
N LEU A 271 -13.99 7.35 -4.67
CA LEU A 271 -13.33 8.38 -3.85
C LEU A 271 -12.15 9.05 -4.57
N GLY A 272 -12.02 8.86 -5.88
CA GLY A 272 -10.97 9.47 -6.69
C GLY A 272 -9.58 8.87 -6.50
N TYR A 273 -9.48 7.65 -5.97
CA TYR A 273 -8.19 7.00 -5.81
C TYR A 273 -7.86 6.12 -7.01
N GLU A 274 -6.67 6.37 -7.56
CA GLU A 274 -6.00 5.51 -8.50
C GLU A 274 -4.60 5.21 -7.96
N ASN A 275 -4.23 3.93 -7.97
CA ASN A 275 -2.90 3.46 -7.59
C ASN A 275 -2.43 3.89 -6.19
N ILE A 276 -3.32 3.86 -5.20
CA ILE A 276 -2.91 3.91 -3.78
C ILE A 276 -2.39 2.54 -3.33
N SER A 277 -1.93 2.41 -2.08
CA SER A 277 -1.15 1.25 -1.65
C SER A 277 -1.89 0.39 -0.62
N LEU A 278 -1.83 -0.92 -0.83
CA LEU A 278 -1.98 -1.95 0.18
C LEU A 278 -0.64 -2.68 0.32
N GLY A 279 0.04 -2.47 1.45
CA GLY A 279 1.36 -3.01 1.72
C GLY A 279 1.32 -4.28 2.58
N VAL A 280 2.28 -5.17 2.35
CA VAL A 280 2.57 -6.31 3.21
C VAL A 280 4.02 -6.20 3.65
N THR A 281 4.24 -6.16 4.95
CA THR A 281 5.57 -6.11 5.55
C THR A 281 6.11 -7.52 5.83
N ALA A 282 7.43 -7.66 5.93
CA ALA A 282 8.04 -8.96 6.24
C ALA A 282 7.76 -9.43 7.68
N ASP A 283 7.53 -8.49 8.60
CA ASP A 283 7.21 -8.71 10.02
C ASP A 283 5.71 -8.90 10.30
N GLY A 284 4.89 -9.08 9.26
CA GLY A 284 3.52 -9.56 9.45
C GLY A 284 2.44 -8.48 9.54
N TYR A 285 2.68 -7.28 9.03
CA TYR A 285 1.68 -6.22 8.97
C TYR A 285 1.11 -6.05 7.56
N LEU A 286 -0.20 -5.89 7.50
CA LEU A 286 -0.92 -5.32 6.38
C LEU A 286 -1.01 -3.80 6.59
N THR A 287 -0.60 -3.00 5.61
CA THR A 287 -0.64 -1.53 5.68
C THR A 287 -1.49 -0.96 4.54
N THR A 288 -2.11 0.19 4.75
CA THR A 288 -2.76 0.93 3.66
C THR A 288 -2.77 2.42 3.92
N ASN A 289 -2.86 3.22 2.86
CA ASN A 289 -3.05 4.67 2.89
C ASN A 289 -4.42 5.12 2.33
N ILE A 290 -5.42 4.22 2.30
CA ILE A 290 -6.81 4.61 2.01
C ILE A 290 -7.24 5.71 2.99
N LEU A 291 -7.83 6.80 2.48
CA LEU A 291 -8.09 8.06 3.21
C LEU A 291 -6.82 8.78 3.65
N ASP A 292 -5.84 8.86 2.74
CA ASP A 292 -4.65 9.74 2.76
C ASP A 292 -3.68 9.55 3.94
N THR A 293 -3.95 8.59 4.83
CA THR A 293 -3.21 8.35 6.06
C THR A 293 -3.00 6.87 6.31
N GLY A 294 -1.87 6.54 6.95
CA GLY A 294 -1.50 5.16 7.24
C GLY A 294 -2.48 4.46 8.19
N LYS A 295 -2.69 3.17 7.91
CA LYS A 295 -3.42 2.20 8.75
C LYS A 295 -2.62 0.89 8.70
N ALA A 296 -2.60 0.15 9.81
CA ALA A 296 -1.88 -1.12 9.90
C ALA A 296 -2.66 -2.15 10.72
N PHE A 297 -2.57 -3.41 10.29
CA PHE A 297 -3.21 -4.57 10.91
C PHE A 297 -2.19 -5.71 11.00
N CYS A 298 -1.94 -6.29 12.19
CA CYS A 298 -1.05 -7.45 12.29
C CYS A 298 -1.77 -8.70 11.77
N ILE A 299 -1.38 -9.17 10.59
CA ILE A 299 -1.82 -10.45 10.01
C ILE A 299 -0.91 -11.62 10.44
N GLY A 300 0.25 -11.31 11.04
CA GLY A 300 1.25 -12.27 11.48
C GLY A 300 2.28 -12.61 10.39
N GLU A 301 3.52 -12.87 10.81
CA GLU A 301 4.64 -13.16 9.90
C GLU A 301 4.37 -14.35 8.98
N GLU A 302 3.70 -15.39 9.47
CA GLU A 302 3.39 -16.59 8.69
C GLU A 302 2.42 -16.27 7.55
N ALA A 303 1.36 -15.49 7.80
CA ALA A 303 0.41 -15.10 6.79
C ALA A 303 1.05 -14.17 5.74
N ALA A 304 1.83 -13.19 6.18
CA ALA A 304 2.56 -12.29 5.29
C ALA A 304 3.54 -13.04 4.39
N ARG A 305 4.37 -13.92 4.96
CA ARG A 305 5.29 -14.77 4.18
C ARG A 305 4.54 -15.69 3.24
N SER A 306 3.46 -16.34 3.70
CA SER A 306 2.66 -17.23 2.87
C SER A 306 2.06 -16.50 1.67
N PHE A 307 1.62 -15.25 1.82
CA PHE A 307 1.12 -14.45 0.71
C PHE A 307 2.25 -14.08 -0.27
N ILE A 308 3.38 -13.58 0.25
CA ILE A 308 4.52 -13.19 -0.59
C ILE A 308 5.03 -14.39 -1.39
N ASP A 309 5.26 -15.53 -0.75
CA ASP A 309 5.73 -16.75 -1.41
C ASP A 309 4.70 -17.24 -2.45
N TYR A 310 3.40 -17.19 -2.14
CA TYR A 310 2.35 -17.52 -3.08
C TYR A 310 2.44 -16.67 -4.36
N VAL A 311 2.60 -15.34 -4.23
CA VAL A 311 2.73 -14.46 -5.39
C VAL A 311 3.99 -14.79 -6.20
N LEU A 312 5.13 -14.95 -5.52
CA LEU A 312 6.43 -15.22 -6.14
C LEU A 312 6.53 -16.58 -6.84
N GLU A 313 5.74 -17.57 -6.41
CA GLU A 313 5.76 -18.93 -6.94
C GLU A 313 4.71 -19.18 -8.02
N ASN A 314 3.58 -18.46 -7.99
CA ASN A 314 2.43 -18.75 -8.85
C ASN A 314 2.24 -17.76 -10.00
N PHE A 315 2.86 -16.58 -9.95
CA PHE A 315 2.68 -15.54 -10.97
C PHE A 315 3.98 -15.14 -11.66
N GLN A 316 3.87 -14.77 -12.93
CA GLN A 316 4.99 -14.28 -13.71
C GLN A 316 5.29 -12.83 -13.34
N GLY A 317 6.41 -12.62 -12.64
CA GLY A 317 6.92 -11.28 -12.36
C GLY A 317 7.73 -10.72 -13.55
N TYR A 318 7.78 -9.39 -13.67
CA TYR A 318 8.58 -8.66 -14.63
C TYR A 318 9.45 -7.63 -13.91
N GLU A 319 10.76 -7.63 -14.19
CA GLU A 319 11.62 -6.55 -13.73
C GLU A 319 11.31 -5.29 -14.55
N ILE A 320 10.91 -4.21 -13.87
CA ILE A 320 10.60 -2.95 -14.53
C ILE A 320 11.87 -2.11 -14.66
N VAL A 321 12.19 -1.72 -15.88
CA VAL A 321 13.31 -0.83 -16.20
C VAL A 321 12.76 0.37 -16.96
N TYR A 322 13.02 1.58 -16.45
CA TYR A 322 12.64 2.80 -17.15
C TYR A 322 13.70 3.14 -18.20
N THR A 323 13.28 3.37 -19.44
CA THR A 323 14.16 3.74 -20.54
C THR A 323 13.93 5.19 -20.94
N GLU A 324 15.00 5.89 -21.32
CA GLU A 324 14.89 7.24 -21.86
C GLU A 324 14.01 7.25 -23.12
N PRO A 325 13.09 8.21 -23.27
CA PRO A 325 12.25 8.30 -24.46
C PRO A 325 13.12 8.52 -25.72
N GLU A 326 12.86 7.77 -26.79
CA GLU A 326 13.59 7.91 -28.07
C GLU A 326 13.51 9.37 -28.56
N GLY A 327 14.67 10.06 -28.59
CA GLY A 327 14.78 11.46 -29.03
C GLY A 327 15.40 12.43 -28.02
N SER A 328 15.73 11.99 -26.80
CA SER A 328 16.50 12.78 -25.83
C SER A 328 17.98 12.82 -26.24
N THR A 329 18.37 13.76 -27.10
CA THR A 329 19.78 14.16 -27.19
C THR A 329 20.16 14.91 -25.92
N VAL A 330 20.63 14.19 -24.90
CA VAL A 330 21.39 14.82 -23.82
C VAL A 330 22.73 15.27 -24.43
N PRO A 331 23.10 16.56 -24.36
CA PRO A 331 24.41 16.98 -24.84
C PRO A 331 25.49 16.25 -24.05
N GLU A 332 26.40 15.61 -24.77
CA GLU A 332 27.52 14.83 -24.26
C GLU A 332 28.39 15.71 -23.34
N GLY A 333 28.23 15.55 -22.02
CA GLY A 333 29.01 16.34 -21.06
C GLY A 333 28.48 16.41 -19.64
N ALA A 334 28.11 15.29 -19.00
CA ALA A 334 28.01 15.23 -17.54
C ALA A 334 28.27 13.80 -17.05
N SER A 335 29.54 13.40 -17.07
CA SER A 335 29.99 12.17 -16.40
C SER A 335 29.98 12.36 -14.88
N GLY A 336 29.23 11.50 -14.19
CA GLY A 336 29.52 11.04 -12.83
C GLY A 336 28.97 11.88 -11.68
N GLU A 337 27.87 11.44 -11.07
CA GLU A 337 27.82 11.08 -9.65
C GLU A 337 26.47 10.46 -9.30
N THR A 338 26.52 9.40 -8.51
CA THR A 338 25.43 8.60 -7.96
C THR A 338 24.38 9.44 -7.22
N ALA A 339 23.12 9.39 -7.65
CA ALA A 339 21.97 9.87 -6.86
C ALA A 339 21.53 8.76 -5.88
N ALA A 340 22.08 8.81 -4.68
CA ALA A 340 21.58 8.09 -3.52
C ALA A 340 20.33 8.80 -2.96
N ALA A 341 19.34 7.98 -2.59
CA ALA A 341 18.27 8.20 -1.61
C ALA A 341 17.95 9.65 -1.16
N ALA A 342 16.72 10.08 -1.45
CA ALA A 342 16.07 11.16 -0.71
C ALA A 342 14.80 10.63 -0.03
N SER A 343 14.99 10.02 1.13
CA SER A 343 13.99 9.97 2.20
C SER A 343 14.04 11.31 2.93
N VAL A 344 13.02 12.16 2.74
CA VAL A 344 12.90 13.42 3.48
C VAL A 344 12.08 13.17 4.74
N SER A 345 12.79 13.03 5.86
CA SER A 345 12.26 13.16 7.20
C SER A 345 12.13 14.65 7.53
N ALA A 346 10.90 15.17 7.60
CA ALA A 346 10.65 16.53 8.09
C ALA A 346 10.63 16.54 9.63
N GLN A 347 11.75 16.88 10.24
CA GLN A 347 11.83 17.22 11.66
C GLN A 347 11.41 18.68 11.84
N ARG A 348 10.29 18.92 12.55
CA ARG A 348 9.94 20.23 13.11
C ARG A 348 10.61 20.37 14.47
N ASP A 349 11.45 21.39 14.65
CA ASP A 349 11.82 21.87 15.97
C ASP A 349 10.73 22.82 16.51
N PRO A 350 10.39 22.75 17.82
CA PRO A 350 9.40 23.61 18.45
C PRO A 350 10.00 24.96 18.87
N ALA A 351 9.15 25.99 18.90
CA ALA A 351 9.40 27.26 19.57
C ALA A 351 9.14 27.15 21.09
#